data_AF-A0A9X4KWD9-F1
#
_entry.id   AF-A0A9X4KWD9-F1
#
_cell.length_a   1.000
_cell.length_b   1.000
_cell.length_c   1.000
_cell.angle_alpha   90.00
_cell.angle_beta   90.00
_cell.angle_gamma   90.00
#
_symmetry.space_group_name_H-M   'P 1'
#
loop_
_entity.id
_entity.type
_entity.pdbx_description
1 polymer ?
#
loop_
_entity_poly.entity_id
_entity_poly.type
_entity_poly.pdbx_seq_one_letter_code
_entity_poly.pdbx_strand_id
1 'polypeptide(L)'
;MTNVPQNAYNDLLDNAVTQLIKDKLELLLREEIKNFMEVEQSENARNFRNGYYERTYDTRYGKIDDLRVPRDRNGEFHTQLFEPYQRREGWLEEAVIQMYKGGMSTREVAKFIESMYGAQYSPTTVSNITRTVMEDIEAWQKRPLERRYSVIDLDGLYVKLRRNTVSSEVVYLAMGIDEKGYRQILGFYVGGHESSNGWREVLKDLKQRGATDVLVGAFDGLPGLEEAFREIYPKADVQHCIVHKVRATFPKIRVADKTEFLGDLKLVYTALDGEVARAVFDGFKAKWSKQYPKEVKSWEEQLPTLLTFYKYPQLTWAAIYTTNAIERTNKELRKRLRPMNSLTNIEAAEKIIYLQATDYNEQWYGRAIRGFSDPQTKAVFEKMYKERYGSNE
;
A
#
# COMPACT_ATOMS: atom_id res chain seq x y z
N MET A 1 -16.95 55.11 11.94
CA MET A 1 -16.77 53.73 11.47
C MET A 1 -16.87 52.83 12.68
N THR A 2 -18.03 52.20 12.87
CA THR A 2 -18.29 51.29 13.98
C THR A 2 -17.53 49.98 13.74
N ASN A 3 -16.48 49.74 14.51
CA ASN A 3 -15.76 48.47 14.53
C ASN A 3 -16.69 47.40 15.10
N VAL A 4 -17.19 46.52 14.24
CA VAL A 4 -17.81 45.27 14.68
C VAL A 4 -16.69 44.41 15.27
N PRO A 5 -16.76 43.98 16.54
CA PRO A 5 -15.73 43.10 17.10
C PRO A 5 -15.63 41.84 16.25
N GLN A 6 -14.42 41.41 15.93
CA GLN A 6 -14.12 40.39 14.92
C GLN A 6 -14.89 39.06 15.11
N ASN A 7 -15.26 38.74 16.36
CA ASN A 7 -16.12 37.59 16.70
C ASN A 7 -17.58 37.76 16.21
N ALA A 8 -18.17 38.96 16.33
CA ALA A 8 -19.54 39.20 15.90
C ALA A 8 -19.70 39.20 14.37
N TYR A 9 -18.64 39.53 13.63
CA TYR A 9 -18.63 39.44 12.16
C TYR A 9 -18.55 38.00 11.67
N ASN A 10 -17.71 37.18 12.33
CA ASN A 10 -17.62 35.74 12.04
C ASN A 10 -18.94 35.04 12.38
N ASP A 11 -19.55 35.34 13.53
CA ASP A 11 -20.86 34.78 13.90
C ASP A 11 -21.97 35.16 12.89
N LEU A 12 -21.93 36.38 12.35
CA LEU A 12 -22.86 36.83 11.31
C LEU A 12 -22.66 36.09 9.98
N LEU A 13 -21.42 35.89 9.58
CA LEU A 13 -21.06 35.14 8.37
C LEU A 13 -21.44 33.66 8.49
N ASP A 14 -21.12 33.02 9.62
CA ASP A 14 -21.42 31.61 9.85
C ASP A 14 -22.93 31.37 9.85
N ASN A 15 -23.72 32.25 10.46
CA ASN A 15 -25.18 32.20 10.42
C ASN A 15 -25.72 32.41 8.99
N ALA A 16 -25.18 33.38 8.25
CA ALA A 16 -25.61 33.65 6.87
C ALA A 16 -25.31 32.47 5.92
N VAL A 17 -24.13 31.86 6.06
CA VAL A 17 -23.74 30.67 5.27
C VAL A 17 -24.63 29.48 5.63
N THR A 18 -24.83 29.21 6.92
CA THR A 18 -25.68 28.10 7.38
C THR A 18 -27.12 28.25 6.90
N GLN A 19 -27.67 29.48 6.96
CA GLN A 19 -29.02 29.76 6.46
C GLN A 19 -29.12 29.60 4.93
N LEU A 20 -28.13 30.09 4.17
CA LEU A 20 -28.09 29.93 2.73
C LEU A 20 -28.09 28.44 2.34
N ILE A 21 -27.29 27.63 3.03
CA ILE A 21 -27.22 26.19 2.77
C ILE A 21 -28.54 25.51 3.11
N LYS A 22 -29.16 25.85 4.25
CA LYS A 22 -30.50 25.37 4.62
C LYS A 22 -31.50 25.65 3.51
N ASP A 23 -31.56 26.89 3.03
CA ASP A 23 -32.50 27.31 1.99
C ASP A 23 -32.27 26.55 0.67
N LYS A 24 -31.01 26.29 0.30
CA LYS A 24 -30.68 25.53 -0.91
C LYS A 24 -30.96 24.03 -0.77
N LEU A 25 -30.68 23.44 0.39
CA LEU A 25 -31.05 22.04 0.66
C LEU A 25 -32.56 21.86 0.63
N GLU A 26 -33.33 22.74 1.28
CA GLU A 26 -34.79 22.67 1.22
C GLU A 26 -35.34 22.87 -0.19
N LEU A 27 -34.70 23.71 -1.01
CA LEU A 27 -35.06 23.86 -2.42
C LEU A 27 -34.83 22.57 -3.21
N LEU A 28 -33.64 21.97 -3.10
CA LEU A 28 -33.31 20.72 -3.77
C LEU A 28 -34.25 19.58 -3.35
N LEU A 29 -34.52 19.45 -2.05
CA LEU A 29 -35.45 18.47 -1.50
C LEU A 29 -36.87 18.63 -2.05
N ARG A 30 -37.34 19.87 -2.24
CA ARG A 30 -38.65 20.16 -2.84
C ARG A 30 -38.71 19.75 -4.31
N GLU A 31 -37.62 19.94 -5.05
CA GLU A 31 -37.52 19.50 -6.45
C GLU A 31 -37.40 17.98 -6.55
N GLU A 32 -36.66 17.31 -5.65
CA GLU A 32 -36.56 15.85 -5.61
C GLU A 32 -37.92 15.19 -5.37
N ILE A 33 -38.67 15.62 -4.35
CA ILE A 33 -40.01 15.05 -4.12
C ILE A 33 -40.97 15.42 -5.26
N LYS A 34 -40.74 16.53 -5.97
CA LYS A 34 -41.55 16.85 -7.15
C LYS A 34 -41.25 15.88 -8.29
N ASN A 35 -39.99 15.65 -8.58
CA ASN A 35 -39.57 14.67 -9.58
C ASN A 35 -40.06 13.26 -9.24
N PHE A 36 -39.94 12.85 -7.98
CA PHE A 36 -40.45 11.56 -7.51
C PHE A 36 -41.95 11.39 -7.81
N MET A 37 -42.76 12.41 -7.52
CA MET A 37 -44.21 12.39 -7.73
C MET A 37 -44.63 12.46 -9.21
N GLU A 38 -43.84 13.13 -10.05
CA GLU A 38 -44.18 13.37 -11.47
C GLU A 38 -43.61 12.28 -12.40
N VAL A 39 -42.50 11.66 -12.04
CA VAL A 39 -41.71 10.80 -12.95
C VAL A 39 -41.46 9.40 -12.40
N GLU A 40 -41.09 9.27 -11.12
CA GLU A 40 -40.64 7.98 -10.57
C GLU A 40 -41.80 7.14 -10.01
N GLN A 41 -42.86 7.80 -9.55
CA GLN A 41 -44.08 7.14 -9.09
C GLN A 41 -44.84 6.50 -10.26
N SER A 42 -45.18 5.21 -10.15
CA SER A 42 -45.99 4.52 -11.15
C SER A 42 -47.36 5.20 -11.36
N GLU A 43 -47.84 5.31 -12.59
CA GLU A 43 -49.10 6.01 -12.95
C GLU A 43 -50.34 5.55 -12.16
N ASN A 44 -50.30 4.34 -11.58
CA ASN A 44 -51.39 3.77 -10.78
C ASN A 44 -51.20 3.86 -9.25
N ALA A 45 -50.09 4.42 -8.77
CA ALA A 45 -49.87 4.56 -7.33
C ALA A 45 -50.68 5.74 -6.77
N ARG A 46 -51.53 5.49 -5.76
CA ARG A 46 -52.16 6.54 -4.94
C ARG A 46 -51.20 7.01 -3.84
N ASN A 47 -50.20 7.80 -4.22
CA ASN A 47 -49.31 8.47 -3.28
C ASN A 47 -49.49 9.99 -3.39
N PHE A 48 -49.29 10.71 -2.28
CA PHE A 48 -49.46 12.16 -2.19
C PHE A 48 -48.42 12.73 -1.22
N ARG A 49 -47.99 13.99 -1.45
CA ARG A 49 -47.13 14.69 -0.49
C ARG A 49 -47.85 14.87 0.85
N ASN A 50 -47.15 14.61 1.95
CA ASN A 50 -47.69 14.62 3.31
C ASN A 50 -46.88 15.53 4.26
N GLY A 51 -46.63 16.75 3.78
CA GLY A 51 -45.92 17.78 4.53
C GLY A 51 -44.42 17.50 4.66
N TYR A 52 -43.84 17.98 5.76
CA TYR A 52 -42.42 17.91 6.05
C TYR A 52 -42.21 17.33 7.46
N TYR A 53 -41.08 16.69 7.68
CA TYR A 53 -40.54 16.50 9.02
C TYR A 53 -39.32 17.39 9.19
N GLU A 54 -39.06 17.79 10.43
CA GLU A 54 -37.90 18.61 10.77
C GLU A 54 -36.79 17.70 11.32
N ARG A 55 -35.56 18.02 10.94
CA ARG A 55 -34.37 17.32 11.41
C ARG A 55 -33.21 18.27 11.59
N THR A 56 -32.31 17.92 12.48
CA THR A 56 -30.99 18.52 12.54
C THR A 56 -30.04 17.82 11.56
N TYR A 57 -29.19 18.59 10.89
CA TYR A 57 -28.16 18.08 9.99
C TYR A 57 -26.83 18.82 10.18
N ASP A 58 -25.77 18.09 10.54
CA ASP A 58 -24.44 18.66 10.73
C ASP A 58 -23.70 18.72 9.38
N THR A 59 -23.34 19.91 8.92
CA THR A 59 -22.59 20.13 7.65
C THR A 59 -21.19 20.65 7.91
N ARG A 60 -20.34 20.71 6.87
CA ARG A 60 -19.01 21.33 6.96
C ARG A 60 -19.00 22.80 7.36
N TYR A 61 -20.15 23.47 7.20
CA TYR A 61 -20.31 24.90 7.41
C TYR A 61 -21.02 25.24 8.71
N GLY A 62 -21.46 24.23 9.47
CA GLY A 62 -22.23 24.43 10.69
C GLY A 62 -23.39 23.46 10.82
N LYS A 63 -23.99 23.51 12.01
CA LYS A 63 -25.18 22.74 12.36
C LYS A 63 -26.41 23.42 11.79
N ILE A 64 -27.14 22.73 10.92
CA ILE A 64 -28.42 23.19 10.39
C ILE A 64 -29.52 22.66 11.31
N ASP A 65 -30.13 23.56 12.06
CA ASP A 65 -31.31 23.28 12.86
C ASP A 65 -32.59 23.42 12.03
N ASP A 66 -33.60 22.61 12.37
CA ASP A 66 -34.94 22.62 11.77
C ASP A 66 -34.96 22.51 10.23
N LEU A 67 -34.09 21.66 9.66
CA LEU A 67 -34.10 21.37 8.22
C LEU A 67 -35.40 20.65 7.86
N ARG A 68 -36.19 21.22 6.96
CA ARG A 68 -37.48 20.65 6.54
C ARG A 68 -37.32 19.68 5.39
N VAL A 69 -37.51 18.39 5.67
CA VAL A 69 -37.45 17.33 4.67
C VAL A 69 -38.86 16.93 4.26
N PRO A 70 -39.20 17.02 2.97
CA PRO A 70 -40.53 16.64 2.50
C PRO A 70 -40.70 15.13 2.59
N ARG A 71 -41.94 14.71 2.79
CA ARG A 71 -42.31 13.29 2.84
C ARG A 71 -43.58 13.05 2.04
N ASP A 72 -43.71 11.85 1.53
CA ASP A 72 -44.92 11.34 0.91
C ASP A 72 -45.80 10.62 1.96
N ARG A 73 -47.01 10.22 1.54
CA ARG A 73 -47.99 9.59 2.43
C ARG A 73 -47.65 8.12 2.68
N ASN A 74 -47.06 7.45 1.70
CA ASN A 74 -46.76 6.02 1.78
C ASN A 74 -45.37 5.75 2.37
N GLY A 75 -44.52 6.78 2.50
CA GLY A 75 -43.15 6.67 3.00
C GLY A 75 -42.17 6.07 1.99
N GLU A 76 -42.50 6.17 0.69
CA GLU A 76 -41.72 5.62 -0.43
C GLU A 76 -40.64 6.60 -0.93
N PHE A 77 -40.75 7.90 -0.61
CA PHE A 77 -39.78 8.90 -1.04
C PHE A 77 -38.51 8.84 -0.18
N HIS A 78 -37.37 8.68 -0.85
CA HIS A 78 -36.04 8.82 -0.25
C HIS A 78 -35.25 9.88 -1.01
N THR A 79 -34.71 10.87 -0.28
CA THR A 79 -33.84 11.89 -0.87
C THR A 79 -32.48 11.31 -1.24
N GLN A 80 -31.88 11.80 -2.32
CA GLN A 80 -30.52 11.40 -2.71
C GLN A 80 -29.44 12.23 -2.01
N LEU A 81 -29.83 13.32 -1.33
CA LEU A 81 -28.89 14.21 -0.65
C LEU A 81 -28.28 13.58 0.61
N PHE A 82 -29.00 12.67 1.28
CA PHE A 82 -28.53 11.96 2.47
C PHE A 82 -29.36 10.71 2.75
N GLU A 83 -28.74 9.71 3.36
CA GLU A 83 -29.40 8.46 3.75
C GLU A 83 -30.42 8.67 4.89
N PRO A 84 -31.45 7.81 5.00
CA PRO A 84 -32.32 7.76 6.17
C PRO A 84 -31.48 7.69 7.46
N TYR A 85 -31.81 8.55 8.43
CA TYR A 85 -31.11 8.68 9.71
C TYR A 85 -29.67 9.23 9.67
N GLN A 86 -29.09 9.51 8.49
CA GLN A 86 -27.75 10.10 8.39
C GLN A 86 -27.74 11.52 8.93
N ARG A 87 -27.23 11.74 10.15
CA ARG A 87 -27.28 13.04 10.84
C ARG A 87 -26.24 14.07 10.36
N ARG A 88 -25.25 13.63 9.56
CA ARG A 88 -24.05 14.42 9.24
C ARG A 88 -23.61 14.24 7.79
N GLU A 89 -23.02 15.27 7.21
CA GLU A 89 -22.45 15.27 5.85
C GLU A 89 -21.13 14.47 5.79
N GLY A 90 -20.97 13.61 4.79
CA GLY A 90 -19.91 12.58 4.68
C GLY A 90 -18.46 13.06 4.45
N TRP A 91 -18.24 14.37 4.38
CA TRP A 91 -16.94 14.97 4.05
C TRP A 91 -15.91 14.82 5.19
N LEU A 92 -16.40 14.74 6.43
CA LEU A 92 -15.53 14.63 7.60
C LEU A 92 -14.96 13.21 7.72
N GLU A 93 -15.72 12.21 7.28
CA GLU A 93 -15.26 10.83 7.14
C GLU A 93 -14.07 10.77 6.18
N GLU A 94 -14.19 11.43 5.03
CA GLU A 94 -13.09 11.54 4.07
C GLU A 94 -11.89 12.30 4.67
N ALA A 95 -12.13 13.40 5.40
CA ALA A 95 -11.06 14.14 6.09
C ALA A 95 -10.38 13.30 7.18
N VAL A 96 -11.14 12.52 7.97
CA VAL A 96 -10.63 11.60 8.98
C VAL A 96 -9.80 10.49 8.32
N ILE A 97 -10.27 9.93 7.21
CA ILE A 97 -9.52 8.96 6.40
C ILE A 97 -8.23 9.59 5.88
N GLN A 98 -8.27 10.81 5.35
CA GLN A 98 -7.09 11.52 4.84
C GLN A 98 -6.09 11.88 5.95
N MET A 99 -6.55 12.28 7.14
CA MET A 99 -5.67 12.51 8.29
C MET A 99 -5.02 11.22 8.78
N TYR A 100 -5.79 10.12 8.78
CA TYR A 100 -5.26 8.80 9.09
C TYR A 100 -4.28 8.31 7.99
N LYS A 101 -4.56 8.59 6.70
CA LYS A 101 -3.64 8.42 5.55
C LYS A 101 -2.40 9.30 5.67
N GLY A 102 -2.49 10.45 6.33
CA GLY A 102 -1.35 11.32 6.69
C GLY A 102 -0.52 10.83 7.87
N GLY A 103 -0.94 9.76 8.55
CA GLY A 103 -0.21 9.14 9.66
C GLY A 103 -0.58 9.66 11.05
N MET A 104 -1.66 10.45 11.17
CA MET A 104 -2.17 10.88 12.47
C MET A 104 -2.82 9.68 13.19
N SER A 105 -2.52 9.51 14.47
CA SER A 105 -3.20 8.55 15.34
C SER A 105 -4.67 8.94 15.55
N THR A 106 -5.53 7.98 15.90
CA THR A 106 -6.95 8.25 16.18
C THR A 106 -7.16 9.33 17.24
N ARG A 107 -6.25 9.43 18.22
CA ARG A 107 -6.27 10.49 19.25
C ARG A 107 -5.87 11.85 18.69
N GLU A 108 -4.89 11.91 17.79
CA GLU A 108 -4.49 13.15 17.13
C GLU A 108 -5.57 13.64 16.17
N VAL A 109 -6.19 12.73 15.41
CA VAL A 109 -7.35 13.05 14.57
C VAL A 109 -8.49 13.56 15.43
N ALA A 110 -8.85 12.86 16.52
CA ALA A 110 -9.90 13.31 17.42
C ALA A 110 -9.61 14.70 17.99
N LYS A 111 -8.37 14.97 18.45
CA LYS A 111 -7.96 16.30 18.92
C LYS A 111 -8.01 17.37 17.84
N PHE A 112 -7.60 17.05 16.61
CA PHE A 112 -7.63 17.99 15.50
C PHE A 112 -9.06 18.36 15.13
N ILE A 113 -9.92 17.34 14.98
CA ILE A 113 -11.34 17.53 14.70
C ILE A 113 -12.01 18.28 15.85
N GLU A 114 -11.67 17.98 17.11
CA GLU A 114 -12.17 18.70 18.28
C GLU A 114 -11.72 20.17 18.29
N SER A 115 -10.48 20.46 17.89
CA SER A 115 -9.98 21.84 17.81
C SER A 115 -10.62 22.67 16.71
N MET A 116 -11.05 22.03 15.62
CA MET A 116 -11.65 22.69 14.46
C MET A 116 -13.18 22.77 14.55
N TYR A 117 -13.85 21.78 15.15
CA TYR A 117 -15.31 21.60 15.10
C TYR A 117 -15.95 21.37 16.49
N GLY A 118 -15.17 21.43 17.58
CA GLY A 118 -15.64 21.23 18.95
C GLY A 118 -15.85 19.75 19.34
N ALA A 119 -16.40 19.53 20.54
CA ALA A 119 -16.52 18.23 21.23
C ALA A 119 -17.54 17.24 20.61
N GLN A 120 -17.68 17.21 19.28
CA GLN A 120 -18.69 16.40 18.59
C GLN A 120 -18.21 14.99 18.16
N TYR A 121 -16.92 14.69 18.32
CA TYR A 121 -16.31 13.45 17.83
C TYR A 121 -15.50 12.75 18.91
N SER A 122 -16.05 11.63 19.40
CA SER A 122 -15.32 10.74 20.30
C SER A 122 -14.26 9.94 19.51
N PRO A 123 -13.19 9.47 20.17
CA PRO A 123 -12.27 8.50 19.57
C PRO A 123 -12.98 7.25 19.01
N THR A 124 -14.10 6.85 19.62
CA THR A 124 -14.95 5.75 19.15
C THR A 124 -15.59 6.05 17.80
N THR A 125 -16.06 7.30 17.59
CA THR A 125 -16.61 7.75 16.31
C THR A 125 -15.55 7.70 15.20
N VAL A 126 -14.33 8.19 15.48
CA VAL A 126 -13.20 8.10 14.55
C VAL A 126 -12.86 6.64 14.24
N SER A 127 -12.87 5.76 15.25
CA SER A 127 -12.63 4.33 15.05
C SER A 127 -13.69 3.70 14.14
N ASN A 128 -14.97 4.04 14.32
CA ASN A 128 -16.07 3.55 13.48
C ASN A 128 -15.95 4.03 12.03
N ILE A 129 -15.53 5.29 11.81
CA ILE A 129 -15.26 5.82 10.47
C ILE A 129 -14.13 5.02 9.82
N THR A 130 -13.06 4.70 10.55
CA THR A 130 -11.98 3.86 9.98
C THR A 130 -12.37 2.39 9.77
N ARG A 131 -13.58 1.96 10.10
CA ARG A 131 -14.03 0.58 9.85
C ARG A 131 -14.36 0.34 8.38
N THR A 132 -14.87 1.34 7.67
CA THR A 132 -15.07 1.24 6.20
C THR A 132 -13.75 0.97 5.48
N VAL A 133 -12.64 1.51 6.01
CA VAL A 133 -11.29 1.21 5.52
C VAL A 133 -10.95 -0.28 5.62
N MET A 134 -11.53 -1.05 6.55
CA MET A 134 -11.30 -2.50 6.61
C MET A 134 -11.94 -3.23 5.43
N GLU A 135 -13.12 -2.80 4.99
CA GLU A 135 -13.79 -3.36 3.80
C GLU A 135 -12.94 -3.08 2.55
N ASP A 136 -12.38 -1.87 2.45
CA ASP A 136 -11.44 -1.51 1.39
C ASP A 136 -10.15 -2.35 1.43
N ILE A 137 -9.61 -2.61 2.63
CA ILE A 137 -8.42 -3.46 2.82
C ILE A 137 -8.70 -4.87 2.31
N GLU A 138 -9.83 -5.46 2.72
CA GLU A 138 -10.21 -6.80 2.28
C GLU A 138 -10.38 -6.88 0.76
N ALA A 139 -11.08 -5.89 0.17
CA ALA A 139 -11.26 -5.79 -1.27
C ALA A 139 -9.91 -5.65 -1.98
N TRP A 140 -9.02 -4.81 -1.46
CA TRP A 140 -7.68 -4.59 -2.01
C TRP A 140 -6.80 -5.83 -1.88
N GLN A 141 -6.86 -6.56 -0.76
CA GLN A 141 -6.12 -7.82 -0.56
C GLN A 141 -6.64 -8.94 -1.46
N LYS A 142 -7.92 -8.93 -1.83
CA LYS A 142 -8.54 -9.93 -2.73
C LYS A 142 -8.51 -9.52 -4.21
N ARG A 143 -8.07 -8.30 -4.54
CA ARG A 143 -8.12 -7.77 -5.92
C ARG A 143 -7.32 -8.67 -6.88
N PRO A 144 -7.80 -8.87 -8.12
CA PRO A 144 -7.05 -9.60 -9.13
C PRO A 144 -5.72 -8.89 -9.44
N LEU A 145 -4.69 -9.68 -9.70
CA LEU A 145 -3.37 -9.22 -10.11
C LEU A 145 -3.17 -9.51 -11.60
N GLU A 146 -2.31 -8.72 -12.24
CA GLU A 146 -1.87 -8.98 -13.61
C GLU A 146 -1.23 -10.37 -13.74
N ARG A 147 -1.31 -10.94 -14.94
CA ARG A 147 -0.79 -12.29 -15.19
C ARG A 147 0.74 -12.37 -15.09
N ARG A 148 1.42 -11.38 -15.67
CA ARG A 148 2.87 -11.40 -15.94
C ARG A 148 3.62 -10.39 -15.09
N TYR A 149 4.63 -10.86 -14.37
CA TYR A 149 5.55 -10.04 -13.58
C TYR A 149 7.00 -10.28 -13.97
N SER A 150 7.71 -9.20 -14.29
CA SER A 150 9.12 -9.25 -14.66
C SER A 150 9.96 -9.51 -13.40
N VAL A 151 9.59 -8.87 -12.29
CA VAL A 151 10.28 -9.03 -10.99
C VAL A 151 9.22 -9.09 -9.89
N ILE A 152 9.38 -10.00 -8.93
CA ILE A 152 8.69 -9.95 -7.64
C ILE A 152 9.74 -9.79 -6.54
N ASP A 153 9.71 -8.64 -5.86
CA ASP A 153 10.51 -8.34 -4.68
C ASP A 153 9.76 -8.78 -3.42
N LEU A 154 10.46 -9.47 -2.51
CA LEU A 154 9.91 -9.91 -1.23
C LEU A 154 10.82 -9.43 -0.09
N ASP A 155 10.22 -8.84 0.94
CA ASP A 155 10.93 -8.41 2.14
C ASP A 155 9.99 -8.38 3.35
N GLY A 156 10.57 -8.57 4.53
CA GLY A 156 9.87 -8.57 5.81
C GLY A 156 10.22 -7.33 6.64
N LEU A 157 9.23 -6.70 7.27
CA LEU A 157 9.48 -5.71 8.32
C LEU A 157 8.87 -6.14 9.65
N TYR A 158 9.61 -5.94 10.73
CA TYR A 158 9.09 -6.20 12.07
C TYR A 158 8.43 -4.95 12.64
N VAL A 159 7.21 -5.13 13.17
CA VAL A 159 6.40 -4.10 13.83
C VAL A 159 6.04 -4.53 15.25
N LYS A 160 5.95 -3.58 16.18
CA LYS A 160 5.52 -3.87 17.56
C LYS A 160 4.00 -3.90 17.61
N LEU A 161 3.43 -5.07 17.88
CA LEU A 161 1.99 -5.30 17.95
C LEU A 161 1.57 -5.70 19.35
N ARG A 162 0.48 -5.12 19.85
CA ARG A 162 -0.20 -5.55 21.06
C ARG A 162 -1.31 -6.54 20.70
N ARG A 163 -1.21 -7.75 21.25
CA ARG A 163 -2.34 -8.68 21.38
C ARG A 163 -2.70 -8.73 22.87
N ASN A 164 -2.30 -9.78 23.58
CA ASN A 164 -2.31 -9.82 25.05
C ASN A 164 -1.09 -9.10 25.64
N THR A 165 0.07 -9.31 25.02
CA THR A 165 1.33 -8.63 25.31
C THR A 165 1.81 -7.89 24.08
N VAL A 166 2.78 -6.99 24.25
CA VAL A 166 3.44 -6.33 23.13
C VAL A 166 4.57 -7.24 22.65
N SER A 167 4.52 -7.66 21.39
CA SER A 167 5.55 -8.48 20.76
C SER A 167 5.94 -7.92 19.39
N SER A 168 7.10 -8.32 18.89
CA SER A 168 7.57 -7.94 17.57
C SER A 168 7.08 -8.97 16.56
N GLU A 169 6.21 -8.55 15.66
CA GLU A 169 5.56 -9.41 14.65
C GLU A 169 6.03 -9.00 13.25
N VAL A 170 6.13 -9.98 12.35
CA VAL A 170 6.57 -9.75 10.97
C VAL A 170 5.40 -9.28 10.10
N VAL A 171 5.67 -8.32 9.25
CA VAL A 171 4.82 -7.95 8.13
C VAL A 171 5.56 -8.39 6.87
N TYR A 172 4.98 -9.36 6.17
CA TYR A 172 5.45 -9.77 4.85
C TYR A 172 4.99 -8.73 3.83
N LEU A 173 5.90 -8.22 3.01
CA LEU A 173 5.59 -7.29 1.94
C LEU A 173 6.02 -7.89 0.60
N ALA A 174 5.11 -7.86 -0.37
CA ALA A 174 5.37 -8.29 -1.74
C ALA A 174 5.16 -7.11 -2.70
N MET A 175 6.16 -6.86 -3.54
CA MET A 175 6.15 -5.80 -4.54
C MET A 175 6.50 -6.40 -5.90
N GLY A 176 5.86 -5.91 -6.96
CA GLY A 176 6.03 -6.45 -8.31
C GLY A 176 6.35 -5.36 -9.31
N ILE A 177 7.09 -5.72 -10.36
CA ILE A 177 7.24 -4.96 -11.59
C ILE A 177 6.58 -5.79 -12.69
N ASP A 178 5.52 -5.27 -13.31
CA ASP A 178 4.80 -5.96 -14.38
C ASP A 178 5.60 -6.03 -15.71
N GLU A 179 5.04 -6.64 -16.75
CA GLU A 179 5.67 -6.69 -18.09
C GLU A 179 5.78 -5.32 -18.77
N LYS A 180 4.97 -4.34 -18.36
CA LYS A 180 4.99 -2.98 -18.89
C LYS A 180 6.04 -2.11 -18.20
N GLY A 181 6.57 -2.58 -17.06
CA GLY A 181 7.57 -1.93 -16.23
C GLY A 181 6.99 -1.12 -15.07
N TYR A 182 5.69 -1.22 -14.80
CA TYR A 182 5.05 -0.52 -13.69
C TYR A 182 5.27 -1.27 -12.38
N ARG A 183 5.71 -0.53 -11.36
CA ARG A 183 5.93 -1.06 -10.02
C ARG A 183 4.71 -0.85 -9.15
N GLN A 184 4.34 -1.86 -8.37
CA GLN A 184 3.28 -1.77 -7.36
C GLN A 184 3.51 -2.74 -6.19
N ILE A 185 2.98 -2.40 -5.02
CA ILE A 185 2.84 -3.34 -3.90
C ILE A 185 1.67 -4.28 -4.22
N LEU A 186 1.95 -5.58 -4.27
CA LEU A 186 1.01 -6.64 -4.62
C LEU A 186 0.17 -7.07 -3.42
N GLY A 187 0.81 -7.14 -2.25
CA GLY A 187 0.18 -7.59 -1.02
C GLY A 187 1.05 -7.31 0.20
N PHE A 188 0.40 -7.29 1.36
CA PHE A 188 1.05 -7.28 2.67
C PHE A 188 0.28 -8.22 3.59
N TYR A 189 0.99 -8.85 4.54
CA TYR A 189 0.41 -9.86 5.42
C TYR A 189 1.04 -9.72 6.80
N VAL A 190 0.21 -9.55 7.84
CA VAL A 190 0.68 -9.49 9.22
C VAL A 190 0.74 -10.91 9.76
N GLY A 191 1.95 -11.38 10.09
CA GLY A 191 2.18 -12.69 10.68
C GLY A 191 2.88 -12.60 12.03
N GLY A 192 2.99 -13.72 12.74
CA GLY A 192 3.73 -13.78 14.00
C GLY A 192 5.23 -13.69 13.77
N HIS A 193 5.87 -14.84 13.57
CA HIS A 193 7.30 -14.92 13.24
C HIS A 193 7.51 -15.17 11.75
N GLU A 194 8.64 -14.66 11.24
CA GLU A 194 9.06 -14.94 9.87
C GLU A 194 9.36 -16.43 9.70
N SER A 195 8.68 -17.07 8.75
CA SER A 195 8.81 -18.50 8.51
C SER A 195 8.64 -18.84 7.04
N SER A 196 9.23 -19.98 6.64
CA SER A 196 9.05 -20.54 5.29
C SER A 196 7.57 -20.77 4.96
N ASN A 197 6.78 -21.24 5.92
CA ASN A 197 5.34 -21.42 5.73
C ASN A 197 4.60 -20.10 5.54
N GLY A 198 4.96 -19.05 6.28
CA GLY A 198 4.41 -17.71 6.07
C GLY A 198 4.64 -17.23 4.63
N TRP A 199 5.86 -17.37 4.13
CA TRP A 199 6.19 -17.03 2.75
C TRP A 199 5.48 -17.91 1.71
N ARG A 200 5.29 -19.22 1.96
CA ARG A 200 4.49 -20.09 1.08
C ARG A 200 3.06 -19.58 0.93
N GLU A 201 2.41 -19.21 2.04
CA GLU A 201 1.03 -18.72 2.00
C GLU A 201 0.92 -17.38 1.26
N VAL A 202 1.87 -16.47 1.49
CA VAL A 202 1.97 -15.21 0.72
C VAL A 202 2.08 -15.49 -0.79
N LEU A 203 2.99 -16.38 -1.19
CA LEU A 203 3.24 -16.68 -2.59
C LEU A 203 2.05 -17.39 -3.26
N LYS A 204 1.37 -18.29 -2.54
CA LYS A 204 0.14 -18.94 -3.00
C LYS A 204 -0.97 -17.94 -3.25
N ASP A 205 -1.19 -17.00 -2.33
CA ASP A 205 -2.20 -15.95 -2.49
C ASP A 205 -1.93 -15.09 -3.72
N LEU A 206 -0.68 -14.62 -3.91
CA LEU A 206 -0.30 -13.85 -5.10
C LEU A 206 -0.60 -14.62 -6.40
N LYS A 207 -0.27 -15.91 -6.44
CA LYS A 207 -0.51 -16.77 -7.60
C LYS A 207 -2.00 -16.98 -7.84
N GLN A 208 -2.78 -17.24 -6.79
CA GLN A 208 -4.23 -17.43 -6.86
C GLN A 208 -4.95 -16.17 -7.37
N ARG A 209 -4.44 -14.99 -7.00
CA ARG A 209 -4.97 -13.69 -7.45
C ARG A 209 -4.62 -13.36 -8.90
N GLY A 210 -3.70 -14.10 -9.54
CA GLY A 210 -3.43 -14.00 -10.97
C GLY A 210 -1.96 -13.88 -11.36
N ALA A 211 -1.04 -13.65 -10.42
CA ALA A 211 0.38 -13.46 -10.71
C ALA A 211 1.07 -14.79 -11.07
N THR A 212 0.74 -15.43 -12.20
CA THR A 212 1.17 -16.80 -12.53
C THR A 212 2.50 -16.87 -13.25
N ASP A 213 2.81 -15.88 -14.08
CA ASP A 213 3.94 -15.90 -15.01
C ASP A 213 5.01 -14.92 -14.52
N VAL A 214 6.01 -15.45 -13.80
CA VAL A 214 7.03 -14.63 -13.09
C VAL A 214 8.41 -14.92 -13.65
N LEU A 215 9.15 -13.91 -14.09
CA LEU A 215 10.51 -14.15 -14.61
C LEU A 215 11.53 -14.34 -13.48
N VAL A 216 11.59 -13.43 -12.51
CA VAL A 216 12.52 -13.53 -11.37
C VAL A 216 11.88 -13.11 -10.04
N GLY A 217 12.16 -13.87 -8.98
CA GLY A 217 11.96 -13.45 -7.60
C GLY A 217 13.24 -12.88 -7.01
N ALA A 218 13.18 -11.68 -6.44
CA ALA A 218 14.32 -11.01 -5.83
C ALA A 218 14.08 -10.78 -4.33
N PHE A 219 14.95 -11.34 -3.48
CA PHE A 219 14.78 -11.28 -2.03
C PHE A 219 16.10 -11.55 -1.29
N ASP A 220 16.10 -11.41 0.04
CA ASP A 220 17.25 -11.84 0.85
C ASP A 220 17.38 -13.37 0.84
N GLY A 221 18.61 -13.88 0.94
CA GLY A 221 18.95 -15.30 0.86
C GLY A 221 18.56 -16.12 2.09
N LEU A 222 17.31 -16.00 2.54
CA LEU A 222 16.71 -16.79 3.61
C LEU A 222 16.42 -18.20 3.08
N PRO A 223 17.03 -19.27 3.66
CA PRO A 223 16.94 -20.62 3.09
C PRO A 223 15.51 -21.10 2.82
N GLY A 224 14.60 -20.84 3.76
CA GLY A 224 13.20 -21.28 3.64
C GLY A 224 12.34 -20.46 2.68
N LEU A 225 12.79 -19.26 2.27
CA LEU A 225 12.07 -18.42 1.30
C LEU A 225 12.40 -18.85 -0.14
N GLU A 226 13.66 -19.16 -0.44
CA GLU A 226 14.05 -19.65 -1.76
C GLU A 226 13.30 -20.95 -2.12
N GLU A 227 13.25 -21.90 -1.18
CA GLU A 227 12.53 -23.16 -1.37
C GLU A 227 11.03 -22.93 -1.63
N ALA A 228 10.39 -22.09 -0.81
CA ALA A 228 8.97 -21.74 -0.97
C ALA A 228 8.70 -21.05 -2.32
N PHE A 229 9.60 -20.17 -2.76
CA PHE A 229 9.46 -19.48 -4.04
C PHE A 229 9.56 -20.43 -5.22
N ARG A 230 10.56 -21.33 -5.21
CA ARG A 230 10.74 -22.34 -6.27
C ARG A 230 9.59 -23.34 -6.34
N GLU A 231 8.98 -23.66 -5.19
CA GLU A 231 7.80 -24.52 -5.12
C GLU A 231 6.59 -23.89 -5.84
N ILE A 232 6.33 -22.60 -5.61
CA ILE A 232 5.16 -21.90 -6.17
C ILE A 232 5.41 -21.43 -7.61
N TYR A 233 6.62 -20.96 -7.91
CA TYR A 233 7.06 -20.44 -9.21
C TYR A 233 8.25 -21.24 -9.78
N PRO A 234 8.06 -22.50 -10.17
CA PRO A 234 9.17 -23.39 -10.59
C PRO A 234 9.88 -22.95 -11.88
N LYS A 235 9.23 -22.12 -12.69
CA LYS A 235 9.77 -21.57 -13.95
C LYS A 235 10.47 -20.21 -13.77
N ALA A 236 10.36 -19.60 -12.59
CA ALA A 236 10.99 -18.33 -12.29
C ALA A 236 12.43 -18.56 -11.82
N ASP A 237 13.33 -17.63 -12.17
CA ASP A 237 14.64 -17.60 -11.54
C ASP A 237 14.55 -17.01 -10.13
N VAL A 238 15.58 -17.27 -9.32
CA VAL A 238 15.77 -16.65 -8.00
C VAL A 238 17.02 -15.77 -8.03
N GLN A 239 16.86 -14.53 -7.59
CA GLN A 239 17.94 -13.58 -7.36
C GLN A 239 18.04 -13.28 -5.86
N HIS A 240 19.22 -13.52 -5.28
CA HIS A 240 19.51 -13.05 -3.93
C HIS A 240 20.04 -11.62 -3.95
N CYS A 241 19.59 -10.77 -3.04
CA CYS A 241 20.05 -9.39 -2.97
C CYS A 241 21.57 -9.33 -2.66
N ILE A 242 22.34 -8.78 -3.61
CA ILE A 242 23.79 -8.63 -3.45
C ILE A 242 24.11 -7.68 -2.30
N VAL A 243 23.31 -6.61 -2.14
CA VAL A 243 23.52 -5.62 -1.07
C VAL A 243 23.33 -6.26 0.31
N HIS A 244 22.32 -7.13 0.48
CA HIS A 244 22.15 -7.89 1.72
C HIS A 244 23.34 -8.82 1.97
N LYS A 245 23.79 -9.56 0.95
CA LYS A 245 24.96 -10.42 1.07
C LYS A 245 26.24 -9.65 1.45
N VAL A 246 26.46 -8.48 0.84
CA VAL A 246 27.57 -7.58 1.18
C VAL A 246 27.46 -7.11 2.64
N ARG A 247 26.29 -6.62 3.06
CA ARG A 247 26.04 -6.17 4.43
C ARG A 247 26.23 -7.29 5.46
N ALA A 248 25.83 -8.52 5.15
CA ALA A 248 26.02 -9.69 6.02
C ALA A 248 27.50 -10.12 6.11
N THR A 249 28.29 -9.84 5.08
CA THR A 249 29.73 -10.16 5.04
C THR A 249 30.56 -9.09 5.76
N PHE A 250 30.19 -7.82 5.62
CA PHE A 250 30.97 -6.67 6.06
C PHE A 250 31.43 -6.69 7.53
N PRO A 251 30.62 -7.09 8.52
CA PRO A 251 31.05 -7.17 9.92
C PRO A 251 32.10 -8.25 10.19
N LYS A 252 32.25 -9.24 9.30
CA LYS A 252 33.15 -10.40 9.46
C LYS A 252 34.57 -10.14 8.94
N ILE A 253 34.74 -9.05 8.18
CA ILE A 253 36.02 -8.65 7.60
C ILE A 253 36.73 -7.67 8.55
N ARG A 254 38.05 -7.82 8.72
CA ARG A 254 38.86 -6.93 9.56
C ARG A 254 38.85 -5.53 8.98
N VAL A 255 38.87 -4.51 9.85
CA VAL A 255 38.78 -3.10 9.45
C VAL A 255 39.82 -2.71 8.39
N ALA A 256 41.05 -3.20 8.52
CA ALA A 256 42.14 -2.93 7.59
C ALA A 256 41.86 -3.41 6.15
N ASP A 257 41.15 -4.54 6.00
CA ASP A 257 40.95 -5.21 4.72
C ASP A 257 39.62 -4.83 4.05
N LYS A 258 38.70 -4.19 4.79
CA LYS A 258 37.33 -3.90 4.34
C LYS A 258 37.27 -3.15 3.00
N THR A 259 38.08 -2.12 2.85
CA THR A 259 38.06 -1.27 1.65
C THR A 259 38.46 -2.07 0.41
N GLU A 260 39.55 -2.84 0.51
CA GLU A 260 40.07 -3.65 -0.59
C GLU A 260 39.15 -4.84 -0.90
N PHE A 261 38.70 -5.56 0.13
CA PHE A 261 37.76 -6.68 -0.01
C PHE A 261 36.47 -6.26 -0.72
N LEU A 262 35.88 -5.12 -0.34
CA LEU A 262 34.69 -4.59 -0.99
C LEU A 262 34.97 -4.07 -2.41
N GLY A 263 36.15 -3.50 -2.64
CA GLY A 263 36.58 -3.07 -3.97
C GLY A 263 36.62 -4.23 -4.94
N ASP A 264 37.29 -5.32 -4.57
CA ASP A 264 37.38 -6.53 -5.39
C ASP A 264 36.00 -7.19 -5.59
N LEU A 265 35.19 -7.26 -4.53
CA LEU A 265 33.85 -7.83 -4.60
C LEU A 265 32.92 -7.02 -5.51
N LYS A 266 33.09 -5.69 -5.54
CA LYS A 266 32.32 -4.81 -6.42
C LYS A 266 32.55 -5.15 -7.89
N LEU A 267 33.78 -5.49 -8.26
CA LEU A 267 34.12 -5.85 -9.64
C LEU A 267 33.34 -7.09 -10.13
N VAL A 268 32.94 -7.99 -9.23
CA VAL A 268 32.17 -9.20 -9.58
C VAL A 268 30.79 -8.84 -10.12
N TYR A 269 30.04 -7.98 -9.41
CA TYR A 269 28.67 -7.64 -9.81
C TYR A 269 28.56 -6.40 -10.71
N THR A 270 29.68 -5.73 -10.99
CA THR A 270 29.77 -4.67 -12.00
C THR A 270 30.50 -5.12 -13.27
N ALA A 271 30.72 -6.43 -13.45
CA ALA A 271 31.31 -6.97 -14.66
C ALA A 271 30.39 -6.79 -15.89
N LEU A 272 30.97 -6.99 -17.07
CA LEU A 272 30.26 -6.80 -18.34
C LEU A 272 29.21 -7.88 -18.60
N ASP A 273 29.42 -9.09 -18.08
CA ASP A 273 28.51 -10.22 -18.21
C ASP A 273 28.80 -11.26 -17.10
N GLY A 274 27.99 -12.32 -17.08
CA GLY A 274 28.08 -13.39 -16.08
C GLY A 274 29.33 -14.27 -16.18
N GLU A 275 29.95 -14.41 -17.35
CA GLU A 275 31.19 -15.19 -17.52
C GLU A 275 32.38 -14.40 -16.98
N VAL A 276 32.48 -13.12 -17.33
CA VAL A 276 33.48 -12.21 -16.78
C VAL A 276 33.31 -12.09 -15.27
N ALA A 277 32.08 -11.99 -14.76
CA ALA A 277 31.82 -11.96 -13.32
C ALA A 277 32.38 -13.19 -12.58
N ARG A 278 32.26 -14.39 -13.17
CA ARG A 278 32.81 -15.63 -12.59
C ARG A 278 34.33 -15.64 -12.61
N ALA A 279 34.95 -15.23 -13.71
CA ALA A 279 36.41 -15.11 -13.78
C ALA A 279 36.96 -14.10 -12.77
N VAL A 280 36.28 -12.97 -12.58
CA VAL A 280 36.63 -11.98 -11.55
C VAL A 280 36.47 -12.58 -10.14
N PHE A 281 35.41 -13.37 -9.92
CA PHE A 281 35.21 -14.07 -8.65
C PHE A 281 36.30 -15.12 -8.36
N ASP A 282 36.83 -15.81 -9.37
CA ASP A 282 37.95 -16.74 -9.19
C ASP A 282 39.22 -16.02 -8.71
N GLY A 283 39.50 -14.83 -9.26
CA GLY A 283 40.58 -13.96 -8.78
C GLY A 283 40.35 -13.49 -7.34
N PHE A 284 39.13 -13.06 -7.02
CA PHE A 284 38.72 -12.70 -5.66
C PHE A 284 38.90 -13.88 -4.69
N LYS A 285 38.48 -15.07 -5.08
CA LYS A 285 38.61 -16.31 -4.31
C LYS A 285 40.09 -16.62 -4.06
N ALA A 286 40.94 -16.57 -5.08
CA ALA A 286 42.37 -16.84 -4.93
C ALA A 286 43.03 -15.88 -3.93
N LYS A 287 42.66 -14.60 -3.95
CA LYS A 287 43.21 -13.57 -3.07
C LYS A 287 42.75 -13.72 -1.61
N TRP A 288 41.46 -13.95 -1.38
CA TRP A 288 40.86 -13.83 -0.06
C TRP A 288 40.62 -15.15 0.66
N SER A 289 40.63 -16.31 -0.02
CA SER A 289 40.30 -17.61 0.60
C SER A 289 41.19 -17.99 1.78
N LYS A 290 42.45 -17.56 1.80
CA LYS A 290 43.38 -17.86 2.90
C LYS A 290 43.02 -17.08 4.18
N GLN A 291 42.58 -15.83 4.02
CA GLN A 291 42.28 -14.94 5.16
C GLN A 291 40.83 -15.08 5.64
N TYR A 292 39.90 -15.28 4.69
CA TYR A 292 38.46 -15.30 4.93
C TYR A 292 37.79 -16.54 4.29
N PRO A 293 38.21 -17.77 4.66
CA PRO A 293 37.75 -18.99 3.98
C PRO A 293 36.24 -19.21 4.09
N LYS A 294 35.64 -18.85 5.24
CA LYS A 294 34.20 -19.05 5.47
C LYS A 294 33.36 -18.09 4.64
N GLU A 295 33.79 -16.83 4.55
CA GLU A 295 33.11 -15.78 3.81
C GLU A 295 33.18 -16.08 2.31
N VAL A 296 34.36 -16.40 1.78
CA VAL A 296 34.52 -16.74 0.36
C VAL A 296 33.71 -17.98 -0.01
N LYS A 297 33.75 -19.04 0.80
CA LYS A 297 32.91 -20.24 0.58
C LYS A 297 31.43 -19.90 0.56
N SER A 298 30.98 -19.07 1.50
CA SER A 298 29.57 -18.63 1.56
C SER A 298 29.15 -17.82 0.33
N TRP A 299 30.06 -17.06 -0.28
CA TRP A 299 29.80 -16.37 -1.55
C TRP A 299 29.78 -17.34 -2.73
N GLU A 300 30.71 -18.29 -2.77
CA GLU A 300 30.79 -19.30 -3.82
C GLU A 300 29.52 -20.15 -3.90
N GLU A 301 29.01 -20.60 -2.74
CA GLU A 301 27.77 -21.40 -2.66
C GLU A 301 26.53 -20.64 -3.16
N GLN A 302 26.48 -19.32 -2.94
CA GLN A 302 25.36 -18.46 -3.34
C GLN A 302 25.58 -17.74 -4.67
N LEU A 303 26.76 -17.88 -5.28
CA LEU A 303 27.12 -17.18 -6.52
C LEU A 303 26.09 -17.41 -7.66
N PRO A 304 25.54 -18.63 -7.85
CA PRO A 304 24.55 -18.86 -8.90
C PRO A 304 23.29 -18.00 -8.76
N THR A 305 22.81 -17.76 -7.53
CA THR A 305 21.61 -16.92 -7.26
C THR A 305 21.96 -15.45 -7.14
N LEU A 306 23.20 -15.09 -6.79
CA LEU A 306 23.66 -13.70 -6.73
C LEU A 306 23.90 -13.11 -8.13
N LEU A 307 24.22 -13.94 -9.12
CA LEU A 307 24.54 -13.52 -10.49
C LEU A 307 23.39 -13.76 -11.50
N THR A 308 22.21 -14.19 -11.02
CA THR A 308 21.03 -14.46 -11.86
C THR A 308 20.65 -13.25 -12.73
N PHE A 309 20.81 -12.03 -12.22
CA PHE A 309 20.46 -10.79 -12.93
C PHE A 309 21.18 -10.64 -14.28
N TYR A 310 22.37 -11.23 -14.48
CA TYR A 310 23.09 -11.18 -15.76
C TYR A 310 22.36 -11.92 -16.90
N LYS A 311 21.39 -12.80 -16.58
CA LYS A 311 20.53 -13.43 -17.60
C LYS A 311 19.52 -12.45 -18.22
N TYR A 312 19.34 -11.28 -17.60
CA TYR A 312 18.35 -10.28 -17.97
C TYR A 312 18.99 -9.10 -18.72
N PRO A 313 18.20 -8.25 -19.40
CA PRO A 313 18.72 -7.07 -20.08
C PRO A 313 19.50 -6.13 -19.16
N GLN A 314 20.62 -5.59 -19.65
CA GLN A 314 21.54 -4.76 -18.86
C GLN A 314 20.87 -3.56 -18.18
N LEU A 315 19.89 -2.95 -18.85
CA LEU A 315 19.17 -1.80 -18.34
C LEU A 315 18.33 -2.12 -17.09
N THR A 316 18.00 -3.39 -16.84
CA THR A 316 17.17 -3.82 -15.71
C THR A 316 17.98 -4.36 -14.53
N TRP A 317 19.29 -4.57 -14.70
CA TRP A 317 20.16 -5.14 -13.66
C TRP A 317 20.04 -4.41 -12.33
N ALA A 318 20.08 -3.08 -12.36
CA ALA A 318 20.00 -2.23 -11.16
C ALA A 318 18.71 -2.40 -10.35
N ALA A 319 17.62 -2.86 -10.98
CA ALA A 319 16.38 -3.16 -10.28
C ALA A 319 16.32 -4.61 -9.78
N ILE A 320 17.11 -5.52 -10.36
CA ILE A 320 17.06 -6.96 -10.07
C ILE A 320 18.08 -7.34 -9.00
N TYR A 321 19.33 -6.89 -9.09
CA TYR A 321 20.40 -7.36 -8.19
C TYR A 321 20.29 -6.83 -6.74
N THR A 322 19.39 -5.87 -6.50
CA THR A 322 19.20 -5.21 -5.20
C THR A 322 17.72 -5.02 -4.87
N THR A 323 17.36 -5.33 -3.63
CA THR A 323 16.03 -5.13 -3.05
C THR A 323 15.84 -3.73 -2.46
N ASN A 324 16.68 -2.76 -2.84
CA ASN A 324 16.66 -1.41 -2.25
C ASN A 324 15.30 -0.69 -2.43
N ALA A 325 14.54 -1.02 -3.48
CA ALA A 325 13.22 -0.45 -3.68
C ALA A 325 12.24 -0.86 -2.56
N ILE A 326 12.16 -2.15 -2.24
CA ILE A 326 11.29 -2.65 -1.16
C ILE A 326 11.86 -2.30 0.23
N GLU A 327 13.18 -2.30 0.41
CA GLU A 327 13.82 -1.86 1.66
C GLU A 327 13.51 -0.38 1.96
N ARG A 328 13.49 0.49 0.93
CA ARG A 328 13.13 1.90 1.09
C ARG A 328 11.67 2.04 1.50
N THR A 329 10.76 1.29 0.90
CA THR A 329 9.35 1.24 1.29
C THR A 329 9.21 0.80 2.75
N ASN A 330 9.91 -0.27 3.15
CA ASN A 330 9.95 -0.75 4.53
C ASN A 330 10.51 0.28 5.52
N LYS A 331 11.53 1.04 5.11
CA LYS A 331 12.10 2.12 5.93
C LYS A 331 11.09 3.25 6.19
N GLU A 332 10.36 3.69 5.17
CA GLU A 332 9.35 4.73 5.32
C GLU A 332 8.13 4.24 6.12
N LEU A 333 7.70 2.99 5.91
CA LEU A 333 6.71 2.32 6.77
C LEU A 333 7.15 2.34 8.24
N ARG A 334 8.39 1.94 8.55
CA ARG A 334 8.93 1.98 9.92
C ARG A 334 8.96 3.40 10.49
N LYS A 335 9.33 4.40 9.69
CA LYS A 335 9.35 5.81 10.10
C LYS A 335 7.95 6.27 10.51
N ARG A 336 6.92 5.89 9.75
CA ARG A 336 5.52 6.20 10.03
C ARG A 336 4.99 5.50 11.28
N LEU A 337 5.42 4.27 11.54
CA LEU A 337 5.00 3.50 12.72
C LEU A 337 5.73 3.91 14.00
N ARG A 338 6.89 4.57 13.90
CA ARG A 338 7.75 4.90 15.05
C ARG A 338 7.07 5.74 16.14
N PRO A 339 6.29 6.81 15.85
CA PRO A 339 5.63 7.62 16.88
C PRO A 339 4.59 6.84 17.71
N MET A 340 4.04 5.76 17.14
CA MET A 340 2.95 5.00 17.75
C MET A 340 3.45 4.02 18.83
N ASN A 341 4.77 3.80 18.95
CA ASN A 341 5.45 2.86 19.86
C ASN A 341 5.04 1.38 19.73
N SER A 342 3.76 1.07 19.91
CA SER A 342 3.14 -0.24 19.70
C SER A 342 1.74 -0.07 19.14
N LEU A 343 1.42 -0.83 18.10
CA LEU A 343 0.09 -0.88 17.49
C LEU A 343 -0.88 -1.63 18.41
N THR A 344 -2.13 -1.18 18.46
CA THR A 344 -3.12 -1.68 19.43
C THR A 344 -3.65 -3.07 19.12
N ASN A 345 -3.73 -3.44 17.85
CA ASN A 345 -4.21 -4.72 17.33
C ASN A 345 -3.76 -4.89 15.86
N ILE A 346 -4.03 -6.07 15.27
CA ILE A 346 -3.68 -6.39 13.88
C ILE A 346 -4.34 -5.40 12.91
N GLU A 347 -5.63 -5.13 13.06
CA GLU A 347 -6.38 -4.23 12.18
C GLU A 347 -5.74 -2.84 12.09
N ALA A 348 -5.24 -2.30 13.21
CA ALA A 348 -4.54 -1.02 13.22
C ALA A 348 -3.24 -1.08 12.39
N ALA A 349 -2.52 -2.20 12.44
CA ALA A 349 -1.35 -2.42 11.60
C ALA A 349 -1.74 -2.46 10.12
N GLU A 350 -2.73 -3.27 9.79
CA GLU A 350 -3.21 -3.46 8.42
C GLU A 350 -3.71 -2.14 7.82
N LYS A 351 -4.47 -1.34 8.56
CA LYS A 351 -4.91 -0.01 8.11
C LYS A 351 -3.75 0.89 7.74
N ILE A 352 -2.73 1.00 8.58
CA ILE A 352 -1.61 1.91 8.32
C ILE A 352 -0.78 1.41 7.13
N ILE A 353 -0.54 0.10 7.06
CA ILE A 353 0.23 -0.51 5.97
C ILE A 353 -0.51 -0.36 4.65
N TYR A 354 -1.81 -0.65 4.63
CA TYR A 354 -2.68 -0.48 3.47
C TYR A 354 -2.65 0.94 2.93
N LEU A 355 -2.87 1.94 3.79
CA LEU A 355 -2.92 3.33 3.35
C LEU A 355 -1.59 3.79 2.76
N GLN A 356 -0.47 3.35 3.34
CA GLN A 356 0.84 3.64 2.79
C GLN A 356 1.09 2.88 1.48
N ALA A 357 0.62 1.63 1.37
CA ALA A 357 0.77 0.83 0.17
C ALA A 357 -0.02 1.43 -1.01
N THR A 358 -1.24 1.89 -0.76
CA THR A 358 -2.08 2.55 -1.76
C THR A 358 -1.49 3.89 -2.20
N ASP A 359 -1.03 4.72 -1.26
CA ASP A 359 -0.33 5.98 -1.58
C ASP A 359 0.92 5.74 -2.45
N TYR A 360 1.70 4.70 -2.16
CA TYR A 360 2.82 4.33 -3.02
C TYR A 360 2.39 3.90 -4.42
N ASN A 361 1.36 3.06 -4.51
CA ASN A 361 0.85 2.61 -5.79
C ASN A 361 0.32 3.78 -6.63
N GLU A 362 -0.36 4.76 -6.02
CA GLU A 362 -0.80 6.00 -6.67
C GLU A 362 0.39 6.85 -7.14
N GLN A 363 1.41 7.04 -6.31
CA GLN A 363 2.61 7.81 -6.67
C GLN A 363 3.44 7.17 -7.78
N TRP A 364 3.41 5.84 -7.89
CA TRP A 364 4.11 5.08 -8.94
C TRP A 364 3.26 4.87 -10.19
N TYR A 365 1.96 5.13 -10.10
CA TYR A 365 1.04 4.95 -11.21
C TYR A 365 1.53 5.68 -12.47
N GLY A 366 1.52 4.97 -13.60
CA GLY A 366 1.97 5.50 -14.89
C GLY A 366 3.48 5.72 -15.02
N ARG A 367 4.29 5.44 -13.99
CA ARG A 367 5.76 5.61 -14.03
C ARG A 367 6.45 4.25 -14.19
N ALA A 368 6.85 3.94 -15.42
CA ALA A 368 7.63 2.73 -15.69
C ALA A 368 9.06 2.87 -15.15
N ILE A 369 9.59 1.80 -14.57
CA ILE A 369 10.98 1.75 -14.12
C ILE A 369 11.93 1.84 -15.31
N ARG A 370 12.98 2.65 -15.15
CA ARG A 370 14.03 2.83 -16.15
C ARG A 370 14.57 1.46 -16.58
N GLY A 371 14.66 1.25 -17.89
CA GLY A 371 15.10 -0.01 -18.48
C GLY A 371 13.96 -0.95 -18.83
N PHE A 372 12.91 -1.04 -18.01
CA PHE A 372 11.74 -1.89 -18.29
C PHE A 372 10.80 -1.29 -19.33
N SER A 373 10.82 0.03 -19.52
CA SER A 373 10.08 0.71 -20.58
C SER A 373 10.78 0.65 -21.95
N ASP A 374 12.05 0.24 -22.00
CA ASP A 374 12.84 0.22 -23.22
C ASP A 374 12.29 -0.84 -24.22
N PRO A 375 12.10 -0.50 -25.51
CA PRO A 375 11.54 -1.42 -26.50
C PRO A 375 12.35 -2.71 -26.68
N GLN A 376 13.69 -2.64 -26.61
CA GLN A 376 14.54 -3.82 -26.77
C GLN A 376 14.43 -4.71 -25.53
N THR A 377 14.47 -4.13 -24.33
CA THR A 377 14.21 -4.85 -23.08
C THR A 377 12.86 -5.56 -23.11
N LYS A 378 11.79 -4.88 -23.55
CA LYS A 378 10.44 -5.46 -23.65
C LYS A 378 10.39 -6.64 -24.62
N ALA A 379 11.02 -6.53 -25.78
CA ALA A 379 11.10 -7.62 -26.74
C ALA A 379 11.82 -8.85 -26.16
N VAL A 380 12.88 -8.64 -25.38
CA VAL A 380 13.59 -9.72 -24.68
C VAL A 380 12.69 -10.36 -23.61
N PHE A 381 11.99 -9.58 -22.78
CA PHE A 381 11.06 -10.13 -21.79
C PHE A 381 9.91 -10.90 -22.43
N GLU A 382 9.32 -10.40 -23.52
CA GLU A 382 8.25 -11.12 -24.23
C GLU A 382 8.75 -12.47 -24.74
N LYS A 383 9.97 -12.52 -25.29
CA LYS A 383 10.60 -13.78 -25.69
C LYS A 383 10.80 -14.72 -24.49
N MET A 384 11.30 -14.21 -23.36
CA MET A 384 11.46 -15.00 -22.14
C MET A 384 10.13 -15.54 -21.60
N TYR A 385 9.05 -14.75 -21.65
CA TYR A 385 7.72 -15.21 -21.27
C TYR A 385 7.23 -16.33 -22.19
N LYS A 386 7.40 -16.19 -23.51
CA LYS A 386 7.03 -17.22 -24.47
C LYS A 386 7.83 -18.51 -24.26
N GLU A 387 9.14 -18.42 -24.05
CA GLU A 387 9.98 -19.59 -23.82
C GLU A 387 9.64 -20.34 -22.52
N ARG A 388 9.29 -19.64 -21.45
CA ARG A 388 9.00 -20.25 -20.14
C ARG A 388 7.53 -20.67 -20.00
N TYR A 389 6.62 -19.82 -20.46
CA TYR A 389 5.18 -19.90 -20.18
C TYR A 389 4.31 -20.01 -21.43
N GLY A 390 4.88 -19.87 -22.62
CA GLY A 390 4.19 -20.23 -23.85
C GLY A 390 3.87 -21.72 -23.83
N SER A 391 2.59 -22.04 -23.93
CA SER A 391 2.19 -23.39 -24.32
C SER A 391 2.75 -23.66 -25.71
N ASN A 392 3.26 -24.87 -25.96
CA ASN A 392 3.30 -25.39 -27.32
C ASN A 392 1.84 -25.46 -27.80
N GLU A 393 1.35 -24.41 -28.45
CA GLU A 393 0.14 -24.48 -29.28
C GLU A 393 0.41 -25.36 -30.50
#